data_AF-A0A7H0M6B7-F1
#
_entry.id   AF-A0A7H0M6B7-F1
#
_cell.length_a   1.000
_cell.length_b   1.000
_cell.length_c   1.000
_cell.angle_alpha   90.00
_cell.angle_beta   90.00
_cell.angle_gamma   90.00
#
_symmetry.space_group_name_H-M   'P 1'
#
loop_
_entity.id
_entity.type
_entity.pdbx_description
1 polymer ?
#
loop_
_entity_poly.entity_id
_entity_poly.type
_entity_poly.pdbx_seq_one_letter_code
_entity_poly.pdbx_strand_id
1 'polypeptide(L)'
;SLLEIADDINKNAELQQLINQVQGNCAKDVFMTVARSIFADGINWGRVVALFHLAYRLIHKALTTNHLENIRTVISWVLQVIRERLYSWIERQGGWEGVIRGFSWWRTVAIVASVILVASFVYNRKTR
;
A
#
# COMPACT_ATOMS: atom_id res chain seq x y z
N SER A 1 -8.86 5.24 -10.37
CA SER A 1 -8.34 3.84 -10.32
C SER A 1 -6.92 3.80 -9.74
N LEU A 2 -6.40 2.71 -9.18
CA LEU A 2 -5.02 2.67 -8.61
C LEU A 2 -3.92 3.22 -9.55
N LEU A 3 -4.12 3.12 -10.86
CA LEU A 3 -3.29 3.73 -11.91
C LEU A 3 -3.29 5.27 -11.89
N GLU A 4 -4.41 5.89 -11.51
CA GLU A 4 -4.59 7.35 -11.44
C GLU A 4 -3.91 7.93 -10.19
N ILE A 5 -3.96 7.20 -9.06
CA ILE A 5 -3.20 7.53 -7.85
C ILE A 5 -1.69 7.34 -8.11
N ALA A 6 -1.31 6.28 -8.84
CA ALA A 6 0.07 6.05 -9.24
C ALA A 6 0.59 7.12 -10.22
N ASP A 7 -0.24 7.56 -11.16
CA ASP A 7 0.09 8.62 -12.12
C ASP A 7 0.16 10.01 -11.47
N ASP A 8 -0.71 10.32 -10.51
CA ASP A 8 -0.62 11.57 -9.72
C ASP A 8 0.62 11.60 -8.84
N ILE A 9 1.01 10.46 -8.26
CA ILE A 9 2.26 10.30 -7.51
C ILE A 9 3.48 10.42 -8.44
N ASN A 10 3.39 9.97 -9.69
CA ASN A 10 4.47 10.02 -10.67
C ASN A 10 4.63 11.39 -11.33
N LYS A 11 3.52 12.14 -11.51
CA LYS A 11 3.48 13.50 -12.03
C LYS A 11 3.94 14.56 -11.03
N ASN A 12 4.01 14.21 -9.75
CA ASN A 12 4.46 15.16 -8.75
C ASN A 12 5.98 15.40 -8.91
N ALA A 13 6.33 16.51 -9.57
CA ALA A 13 7.72 16.91 -9.83
C ALA A 13 8.52 17.04 -8.52
N GLU A 14 7.86 17.38 -7.41
CA GLU A 14 8.45 17.31 -6.06
C GLU A 14 8.88 15.89 -5.69
N LEU A 15 8.07 14.87 -5.96
CA LEU A 15 8.37 13.48 -5.58
C LEU A 15 9.56 12.92 -6.39
N GLN A 16 9.70 13.34 -7.65
CA GLN A 16 10.85 13.04 -8.50
C GLN A 16 12.10 13.80 -8.06
N GLN A 17 11.96 15.06 -7.67
CA GLN A 17 13.06 15.87 -7.12
C GLN A 17 13.54 15.33 -5.76
N LEU A 18 12.62 14.91 -4.88
CA LEU A 18 12.86 14.29 -3.58
C LEU A 18 13.59 12.95 -3.69
N ILE A 19 13.31 12.17 -4.74
CA ILE A 19 14.03 10.91 -5.02
C ILE A 19 15.48 11.20 -5.47
N ASN A 20 15.74 12.31 -6.16
CA ASN A 20 17.04 12.65 -6.73
C ASN A 20 18.00 13.37 -5.76
N GLN A 21 17.51 13.95 -4.66
CA GLN A 21 18.32 14.81 -3.75
C GLN A 21 18.78 14.17 -2.43
N VAL A 22 18.48 12.89 -2.17
CA VAL A 22 18.70 12.34 -0.83
C VAL A 22 20.18 11.98 -0.55
N GLN A 23 20.77 12.70 0.40
CA GLN A 23 21.78 12.19 1.35
C GLN A 23 21.07 11.51 2.54
N GLY A 24 21.67 10.46 3.11
CA GLY A 24 21.02 9.44 3.94
C GLY A 24 20.17 9.90 5.14
N ASN A 25 20.44 11.05 5.77
CA ASN A 25 19.62 11.57 6.87
C ASN A 25 18.29 12.18 6.37
N CYS A 26 18.27 12.78 5.19
CA CYS A 26 17.07 13.39 4.60
C CYS A 26 16.03 12.34 4.16
N ALA A 27 16.46 11.18 3.64
CA ALA A 27 15.51 10.14 3.21
C ALA A 27 14.69 9.57 4.36
N LYS A 28 15.30 9.41 5.53
CA LYS A 28 14.58 8.89 6.69
C LYS A 28 13.46 9.83 7.08
N ASP A 29 13.75 11.13 7.19
CA ASP A 29 12.77 12.13 7.59
C ASP A 29 11.64 12.26 6.56
N VAL A 30 11.98 12.21 5.27
CA VAL A 30 11.00 12.18 4.18
C VAL A 30 10.14 10.92 4.26
N PHE A 31 10.75 9.74 4.39
CA PHE A 31 10.02 8.48 4.52
C PHE A 31 9.06 8.50 5.72
N MET A 32 9.53 8.98 6.87
CA MET A 32 8.71 9.08 8.07
C MET A 32 7.56 10.09 7.91
N THR A 33 7.81 11.19 7.22
CA THR A 33 6.78 12.19 6.92
C THR A 33 5.69 11.61 6.01
N VAL A 34 6.08 10.93 4.95
CA VAL A 34 5.13 10.25 4.05
C VAL A 34 4.40 9.11 4.76
N ALA A 35 5.09 8.33 5.60
CA ALA A 35 4.43 7.30 6.40
C ALA A 35 3.37 7.91 7.34
N ARG A 36 3.68 9.04 7.99
CA ARG A 36 2.71 9.76 8.83
C ARG A 36 1.50 10.24 8.02
N SER A 37 1.72 10.77 6.81
CA SER A 37 0.61 11.23 5.96
C SER A 37 -0.28 10.08 5.46
N ILE A 38 0.31 8.93 5.11
CA ILE A 38 -0.44 7.72 4.69
C ILE A 38 -1.46 7.30 5.76
N PHE A 39 -1.10 7.44 7.05
CA PHE A 39 -1.94 7.00 8.17
C PHE A 39 -2.67 8.15 8.89
N ALA A 40 -2.63 9.38 8.37
CA ALA A 40 -3.20 10.55 9.04
C ALA A 40 -4.70 10.39 9.35
N ASP A 41 -5.47 9.87 8.40
CA ASP A 41 -6.93 9.67 8.58
C ASP A 41 -7.29 8.26 9.06
N GLY A 42 -6.32 7.49 9.57
CA GLY A 42 -6.52 6.13 10.08
C GLY A 42 -5.81 5.03 9.29
N ILE A 43 -6.00 3.79 9.75
CA ILE A 43 -5.24 2.62 9.30
C ILE A 43 -6.18 1.62 8.63
N ASN A 44 -5.81 1.15 7.43
CA ASN A 44 -6.43 0.05 6.73
C ASN A 44 -5.38 -0.75 5.94
N TRP A 45 -5.71 -1.97 5.51
CA TRP A 45 -4.76 -2.83 4.80
C TRP A 45 -4.25 -2.22 3.49
N GLY A 46 -5.05 -1.42 2.77
CA GLY A 46 -4.60 -0.72 1.57
C GLY A 46 -3.48 0.29 1.86
N ARG A 47 -3.61 1.06 2.95
CA ARG A 47 -2.58 2.01 3.43
C ARG A 47 -1.32 1.29 3.91
N VAL A 48 -1.48 0.15 4.60
CA VAL A 48 -0.33 -0.69 5.00
C VAL A 48 0.43 -1.20 3.77
N VAL A 49 -0.28 -1.70 2.74
CA VAL A 49 0.34 -2.12 1.48
C VAL A 49 1.04 -0.96 0.77
N ALA A 50 0.46 0.25 0.80
CA ALA A 50 1.09 1.45 0.24
C ALA A 50 2.44 1.79 0.90
N LEU A 51 2.56 1.64 2.23
CA LEU A 51 3.83 1.79 2.95
C LEU A 51 4.89 0.79 2.45
N PHE A 52 4.52 -0.48 2.31
CA PHE A 52 5.43 -1.51 1.80
C PHE A 52 5.84 -1.23 0.34
N HIS A 53 4.91 -0.75 -0.48
CA HIS A 53 5.21 -0.36 -1.86
C HIS A 53 6.18 0.82 -1.92
N LEU A 54 6.03 1.82 -1.05
CA LEU A 54 6.98 2.93 -0.93
C LEU A 54 8.38 2.42 -0.56
N ALA A 55 8.48 1.53 0.43
CA ALA A 55 9.74 0.92 0.83
C ALA A 55 10.37 0.10 -0.31
N TYR A 56 9.57 -0.67 -1.04
CA TYR A 56 10.02 -1.42 -2.23
C TYR A 56 10.64 -0.50 -3.29
N ARG A 57 10.04 0.66 -3.59
CA ARG A 57 10.61 1.62 -4.54
C ARG A 57 11.99 2.13 -4.11
N LEU A 58 12.18 2.40 -2.81
CA LEU A 58 13.47 2.84 -2.26
C LEU A 58 14.52 1.72 -2.32
N ILE A 59 14.15 0.49 -1.96
CA ILE A 59 15.02 -0.69 -2.04
C ILE A 59 15.40 -0.97 -3.50
N HIS A 60 14.44 -0.95 -4.41
CA HIS A 60 14.68 -1.14 -5.84
C HIS A 60 15.65 -0.09 -6.38
N LYS A 61 15.46 1.18 -6.02
CA LYS A 61 16.42 2.24 -6.39
C LYS A 61 17.82 1.93 -5.86
N ALA A 62 17.95 1.57 -4.57
CA ALA A 62 19.23 1.23 -3.96
C ALA A 62 19.94 0.05 -4.65
N LEU A 63 19.18 -0.97 -5.06
CA LEU A 63 19.68 -2.11 -5.84
C LEU A 63 20.22 -1.65 -7.21
N THR A 64 19.45 -0.84 -7.95
CA THR A 64 19.86 -0.37 -9.27
C THR A 64 21.05 0.59 -9.25
N THR A 65 21.33 1.23 -8.10
CA THR A 65 22.48 2.13 -7.91
C THR A 65 23.64 1.48 -7.14
N ASN A 66 23.63 0.16 -6.92
CA ASN A 66 24.68 -0.58 -6.18
C ASN A 66 24.94 -0.11 -4.74
N HIS A 67 23.92 0.43 -4.06
CA HIS A 67 24.01 0.88 -2.67
C HIS A 67 23.28 -0.08 -1.71
N LEU A 68 23.76 -1.32 -1.62
CA LEU A 68 23.13 -2.40 -0.85
C LEU A 68 22.96 -2.10 0.65
N GLU A 69 23.85 -1.29 1.22
CA GLU A 69 23.78 -0.84 2.62
C GLU A 69 22.49 -0.08 2.94
N ASN A 70 21.90 0.58 1.93
CA ASN A 70 20.64 1.32 2.10
C ASN A 70 19.42 0.41 2.27
N ILE A 71 19.50 -0.86 1.85
CA ILE A 71 18.38 -1.81 1.96
C ILE A 71 18.07 -2.09 3.42
N ARG A 72 19.11 -2.39 4.23
CA ARG A 72 18.96 -2.63 5.68
C ARG A 72 18.40 -1.40 6.38
N THR A 73 18.83 -0.22 5.96
CA THR A 73 18.36 1.06 6.49
C THR A 73 16.87 1.28 6.21
N VAL A 74 16.40 1.04 4.99
CA VAL A 74 14.97 1.17 4.64
C VAL A 74 14.12 0.17 5.41
N ILE A 75 14.57 -1.09 5.55
CA ILE A 75 13.88 -2.10 6.37
C ILE A 75 13.73 -1.61 7.81
N SER A 76 14.77 -1.01 8.39
CA SER A 76 14.73 -0.47 9.75
C SER A 76 13.66 0.61 9.93
N TRP A 77 13.43 1.44 8.91
CA TRP A 77 12.40 2.48 8.94
C TRP A 77 11.00 1.89 8.87
N VAL A 78 10.78 0.88 8.02
CA VAL A 78 9.51 0.15 7.95
C VAL A 78 9.19 -0.51 9.29
N LEU A 79 10.17 -1.18 9.89
CA LEU A 79 10.01 -1.81 11.20
C LEU A 79 9.69 -0.79 12.29
N GLN A 80 10.30 0.40 12.23
CA GLN A 80 10.00 1.49 13.15
C GLN A 80 8.53 1.93 13.02
N VAL A 81 8.02 2.15 11.79
CA VAL A 81 6.61 2.50 11.57
C VAL A 81 5.67 1.38 12.04
N ILE A 82 6.01 0.11 11.77
CA ILE A 82 5.22 -1.02 12.24
C ILE A 82 5.13 -1.00 13.77
N ARG A 83 6.27 -0.88 14.46
CA ARG A 83 6.32 -0.88 15.92
C ARG A 83 5.57 0.30 16.54
N GLU A 84 5.76 1.49 16.00
CA GLU A 84 5.25 2.73 16.61
C GLU A 84 3.79 3.06 16.25
N ARG A 85 3.30 2.58 15.10
CA ARG A 85 1.98 2.95 14.57
C ARG A 85 1.07 1.77 14.28
N LEU A 86 1.60 0.68 13.71
CA LEU A 86 0.76 -0.38 13.16
C LEU A 86 0.55 -1.57 14.10
N TYR A 87 1.46 -1.80 15.04
CA TYR A 87 1.49 -3.01 15.87
C TYR A 87 0.14 -3.28 16.55
N SER A 88 -0.37 -2.32 17.32
CA SER A 88 -1.63 -2.46 18.05
C SER A 88 -2.84 -2.59 17.13
N TRP A 89 -2.80 -2.01 15.93
CA TRP A 89 -3.86 -2.16 14.95
C TRP A 89 -3.84 -3.55 14.30
N ILE A 90 -2.66 -4.02 13.88
CA ILE A 90 -2.46 -5.34 13.27
C ILE A 90 -2.91 -6.44 14.24
N GLU A 91 -2.56 -6.31 15.53
CA GLU A 91 -2.99 -7.24 16.57
C GLU A 91 -4.52 -7.31 16.66
N ARG A 92 -5.22 -6.15 16.67
CA ARG A 92 -6.69 -6.10 16.66
C ARG A 92 -7.32 -6.69 15.39
N GLN A 93 -6.61 -6.68 14.27
CA GLN A 93 -7.05 -7.34 13.04
C GLN A 93 -6.85 -8.86 13.06
N GLY A 94 -6.31 -9.44 14.15
CA GLY A 94 -5.97 -10.86 14.23
C GLY A 94 -4.65 -11.20 13.54
N GLY A 95 -3.75 -10.23 13.43
CA GLY A 95 -2.45 -10.38 12.77
C GLY A 95 -2.48 -10.14 11.26
N TRP A 96 -1.40 -10.55 10.59
CA TRP A 96 -1.20 -10.34 9.15
C TRP A 96 -2.17 -11.13 8.26
N GLU A 97 -2.78 -12.20 8.79
CA GLU A 97 -3.87 -12.95 8.13
C GLU A 97 -5.06 -12.05 7.76
N GLY A 98 -5.24 -10.92 8.46
CA GLY A 98 -6.26 -9.94 8.13
C GLY A 98 -6.15 -9.38 6.70
N VAL A 99 -4.94 -9.27 6.15
CA VAL A 99 -4.71 -8.82 4.76
C VAL A 99 -5.42 -9.76 3.78
N ILE A 100 -5.16 -11.06 3.95
CA ILE A 100 -5.63 -12.12 3.05
C ILE A 100 -7.15 -12.23 3.16
N ARG A 101 -7.67 -12.20 4.39
CA ARG A 101 -9.12 -12.26 4.66
C ARG A 101 -9.86 -11.06 4.06
N GLY A 102 -9.31 -9.85 4.22
CA GLY A 102 -9.89 -8.65 3.62
C GLY A 102 -9.99 -8.75 2.11
N PHE A 103 -8.95 -9.22 1.44
CA PHE A 103 -8.95 -9.41 -0.01
C PHE A 103 -9.90 -10.52 -0.47
N SER A 104 -9.96 -11.62 0.28
CA SER A 104 -10.85 -12.75 -0.02
C SER A 104 -12.32 -12.38 0.10
N TRP A 105 -12.70 -11.57 1.09
CA TRP A 105 -14.08 -11.10 1.27
C TRP A 105 -14.61 -10.38 0.03
N TRP A 106 -13.86 -9.40 -0.48
CA TRP A 106 -14.26 -8.65 -1.69
C TRP A 106 -14.35 -9.55 -2.93
N ARG A 107 -13.44 -10.52 -3.05
CA ARG A 107 -13.50 -11.53 -4.13
C ARG A 107 -14.78 -12.37 -4.03
N THR A 108 -15.13 -12.88 -2.85
CA THR A 108 -16.36 -13.66 -2.64
C THR A 108 -17.61 -12.83 -2.94
N VAL A 109 -17.65 -11.58 -2.45
CA VAL A 109 -18.76 -10.65 -2.72
C VAL A 109 -18.93 -10.41 -4.22
N ALA A 110 -17.84 -10.19 -4.97
CA ALA A 110 -17.89 -9.97 -6.40
C ALA A 110 -18.42 -11.20 -7.16
N ILE A 111 -18.02 -12.41 -6.75
CA ILE A 111 -18.52 -13.66 -7.34
C ILE A 111 -20.03 -13.79 -7.10
N VAL A 112 -20.48 -13.63 -5.86
CA VAL A 112 -21.90 -13.74 -5.51
C VAL A 112 -22.74 -12.70 -6.25
N ALA A 113 -22.29 -11.44 -6.31
CA ALA A 113 -22.98 -10.39 -7.04
C ALA A 113 -23.11 -10.71 -8.54
N SER A 114 -22.04 -11.24 -9.14
CA SER A 114 -22.04 -11.64 -10.55
C SER A 114 -23.05 -12.79 -10.81
N VAL A 115 -23.12 -13.78 -9.93
CA VAL A 115 -24.10 -14.88 -10.02
C VAL A 115 -25.53 -14.36 -9.93
N ILE A 116 -25.83 -13.46 -8.99
CA ILE A 116 -27.15 -12.85 -8.82
C ILE A 116 -27.53 -12.07 -10.09
N LEU A 117 -26.62 -11.24 -10.61
CA LEU A 117 -26.87 -10.45 -11.82
C LEU A 117 -27.18 -11.34 -13.04
N VAL A 118 -26.43 -12.42 -13.23
CA VAL A 118 -26.68 -13.38 -14.32
C VAL A 118 -28.04 -14.06 -14.13
N ALA A 119 -28.37 -14.50 -12.91
CA ALA A 119 -29.66 -15.12 -12.63
C ALA A 119 -30.84 -14.16 -12.90
N SER A 120 -30.74 -12.91 -12.45
CA SER A 120 -31.75 -11.87 -12.71
C SER A 120 -31.88 -11.55 -14.20
N PHE A 121 -30.76 -11.46 -14.93
CA PHE A 121 -30.77 -11.22 -16.36
C PHE A 121 -31.45 -12.37 -17.13
N VAL A 122 -31.11 -13.62 -16.80
CA VAL A 122 -31.74 -14.81 -17.40
C VAL A 122 -33.23 -14.87 -17.08
N TYR A 123 -33.61 -14.58 -15.83
CA TYR A 123 -35.00 -14.54 -15.41
C TYR A 123 -35.79 -13.51 -16.21
N ASN A 124 -35.33 -12.26 -16.28
CA ASN A 124 -35.97 -11.18 -17.03
C ASN A 124 -36.06 -11.47 -18.54
N ARG A 125 -35.11 -12.23 -19.10
CA ARG A 125 -35.17 -12.65 -20.50
C ARG A 125 -36.19 -13.76 -20.74
N LYS A 126 -36.49 -14.58 -19.73
CA LYS A 126 -37.43 -15.72 -19.83
C LYS A 126 -38.88 -15.31 -19.55
N THR A 127 -39.11 -14.27 -18.77
CA THR A 127 -40.44 -13.71 -18.47
C THR A 127 -40.92 -12.67 -19.48
N ARG A 128 -40.09 -12.30 -20.46
CA ARG A 128 -40.43 -11.44 -21.59
C ARG A 128 -40.59 -12.27 -22.85
#